data_AF-R1CWK8-F1
#
_entry.id   AF-R1CWK8-F1
#
_cell.length_a   1.000
_cell.length_b   1.000
_cell.length_c   1.000
_cell.angle_alpha   90.00
_cell.angle_beta   90.00
_cell.angle_gamma   90.00
#
_symmetry.space_group_name_H-M   'P 1'
#
loop_
_entity.id
_entity.type
_entity.pdbx_description
1 polymer ?
#
loop_
_entity_poly.entity_id
_entity_poly.type
_entity_poly.pdbx_seq_one_letter_code
_entity_poly.pdbx_strand_id
1 'polypeptide(L)'
;MSEGSSAVLLSTCAEACGELSELVAAIYGLVSADGSAATLKQDKSVFTLADGLVQALLRRLLAPHVASIVGEEDESEISVDRPPFRAGELIAPAELEALVLRTRDRVDALSGQLAGGAFADLTPFIDPIDGTREFASRKGEQCTICIGFATPTGAAHAGIVYRPLTSPPTFALGCAAEGFVMSLGERLGGGLVRAGGAGNKALLLLEGEASCYIQDRGVSRWDSCAAQAVLEAHGGCFAKLAALKPYSNTCGLFALPPSEMANLEEYRQAVREAAARHPPAYD
;
A
#
# COMPACT_ATOMS: atom_id res chain seq x y z
N MET A 1 6.11 -15.09 5.00
CA MET A 1 4.97 -14.33 4.49
C MET A 1 4.23 -15.25 3.53
N SER A 2 2.91 -15.37 3.60
CA SER A 2 2.17 -16.19 2.64
C SER A 2 2.18 -15.50 1.27
N GLU A 3 2.38 -16.25 0.20
CA GLU A 3 2.44 -15.75 -1.18
C GLU A 3 1.12 -15.08 -1.66
N GLY A 4 0.05 -15.18 -0.86
CA GLY A 4 -1.24 -14.52 -1.08
C GLY A 4 -1.54 -13.35 -0.15
N SER A 5 -0.55 -12.76 0.54
CA SER A 5 -0.78 -11.58 1.38
C SER A 5 -0.73 -10.27 0.59
N SER A 6 -1.50 -9.26 1.01
CA SER A 6 -1.43 -7.90 0.44
C SER A 6 -0.03 -7.28 0.55
N ALA A 7 0.77 -7.71 1.54
CA ALA A 7 2.15 -7.26 1.68
C ALA A 7 3.05 -7.77 0.54
N VAL A 8 2.89 -9.03 0.13
CA VAL A 8 3.62 -9.60 -1.04
C VAL A 8 3.17 -8.91 -2.32
N LEU A 9 1.86 -8.68 -2.49
CA LEU A 9 1.33 -7.93 -3.63
C LEU A 9 1.94 -6.52 -3.73
N LEU A 10 1.90 -5.75 -2.63
CA LEU A 10 2.39 -4.37 -2.61
C LEU A 10 3.91 -4.26 -2.75
N SER A 11 4.67 -5.18 -2.15
CA SER A 11 6.13 -5.22 -2.32
C SER A 11 6.52 -5.59 -3.75
N THR A 12 5.85 -6.57 -4.36
CA THR A 12 6.06 -6.93 -5.76
C THR A 12 5.75 -5.75 -6.69
N CYS A 13 4.66 -5.02 -6.44
CA CYS A 13 4.35 -3.80 -7.19
C CYS A 13 5.40 -2.70 -7.00
N ALA A 14 5.92 -2.52 -5.78
CA ALA A 14 6.99 -1.55 -5.51
C ALA A 14 8.29 -1.90 -6.24
N GLU A 15 8.67 -3.19 -6.25
CA GLU A 15 9.82 -3.70 -7.00
C GLU A 15 9.62 -3.48 -8.51
N ALA A 16 8.43 -3.77 -9.04
CA ALA A 16 8.10 -3.50 -10.44
C ALA A 16 8.21 -2.01 -10.78
N CYS A 17 7.70 -1.11 -9.93
CA CYS A 17 7.86 0.33 -10.11
C CYS A 17 9.34 0.76 -10.08
N GLY A 18 10.17 0.09 -9.27
CA GLY A 18 11.62 0.27 -9.28
C GLY A 18 12.25 -0.09 -10.64
N GLU A 19 11.88 -1.24 -11.20
CA GLU A 19 12.34 -1.67 -12.53
C GLU A 19 11.85 -0.75 -13.66
N LEU A 20 10.65 -0.20 -13.50
CA LEU A 20 10.07 0.76 -14.44
C LEU A 20 10.75 2.13 -14.37
N SER A 21 11.36 2.51 -13.24
CA SER A 21 11.94 3.84 -13.05
C SER A 21 13.08 4.15 -14.02
N GLU A 22 13.93 3.16 -14.35
CA GLU A 22 15.00 3.33 -15.35
C GLU A 22 14.41 3.63 -16.74
N LEU A 23 13.36 2.90 -17.12
CA LEU A 23 12.65 3.10 -18.39
C LEU A 23 11.97 4.47 -18.43
N VAL A 24 11.25 4.84 -17.36
CA VAL A 24 10.57 6.14 -17.25
C VAL A 24 11.58 7.29 -17.32
N ALA A 25 12.72 7.19 -16.63
CA ALA A 25 13.79 8.19 -16.69
C ALA A 25 14.42 8.31 -18.09
N ALA A 26 14.63 7.18 -18.77
CA ALA A 26 15.15 7.19 -20.14
C ALA A 26 14.18 7.88 -21.10
N ILE A 27 12.87 7.57 -21.02
CA ILE A 27 11.84 8.22 -21.83
C ILE A 27 11.73 9.72 -21.50
N TYR A 28 11.76 10.07 -20.22
CA TYR A 28 11.75 11.46 -19.77
C TYR A 28 12.95 12.27 -20.31
N GLY A 29 14.13 11.65 -20.41
CA GLY A 29 15.30 12.25 -21.06
C GLY A 29 15.08 12.63 -22.53
N LEU A 30 14.29 11.84 -23.26
CA LEU A 30 13.97 12.09 -24.67
C LEU A 30 13.00 13.27 -24.87
N VAL A 31 12.10 13.51 -23.90
CA VAL A 31 11.22 14.70 -23.87
C VAL A 31 12.05 16.00 -23.92
N SER A 32 13.29 15.96 -23.44
CA SER A 32 14.21 17.10 -23.43
C SER A 32 14.97 17.35 -24.75
N ALA A 33 15.07 16.35 -25.63
CA ALA A 33 15.87 16.42 -26.85
C ALA A 33 15.08 16.94 -28.06
N ASP A 34 13.93 16.34 -28.38
CA ASP A 34 13.25 16.59 -29.67
C ASP A 34 11.72 16.72 -29.58
N GLY A 35 11.12 16.63 -28.39
CA GLY A 35 9.66 16.74 -28.19
C GLY A 35 8.84 15.56 -28.76
N SER A 36 9.50 14.51 -29.25
CA SER A 36 8.90 13.37 -29.96
C SER A 36 8.23 12.32 -29.07
N ALA A 37 8.42 12.39 -27.74
CA ALA A 37 7.97 11.37 -26.80
C ALA A 37 6.55 11.62 -26.23
N ALA A 38 5.84 12.66 -26.67
CA ALA A 38 4.51 13.02 -26.20
C ALA A 38 3.58 13.48 -27.34
N THR A 39 2.30 13.14 -27.25
CA THR A 39 1.22 13.60 -28.13
C THR A 39 0.03 14.09 -27.30
N LEU A 40 -0.92 14.78 -27.95
CA LEU A 40 -2.19 15.16 -27.33
C LEU A 40 -3.25 14.13 -27.71
N LYS A 41 -4.00 13.61 -26.72
CA LYS A 41 -5.20 12.82 -26.98
C LYS A 41 -6.33 13.72 -27.52
N GLN A 42 -7.39 13.11 -28.06
CA GLN A 42 -8.54 13.82 -28.63
C GLN A 42 -9.23 14.78 -27.65
N ASP A 43 -9.14 14.49 -26.35
CA ASP A 43 -9.69 15.30 -25.25
C ASP A 43 -8.72 16.40 -24.75
N LYS A 44 -7.57 16.58 -25.41
CA LYS A 44 -6.48 17.51 -25.05
C LYS A 44 -5.70 17.12 -23.79
N SER A 45 -5.88 15.91 -23.26
CA SER A 45 -4.92 15.34 -22.30
C SER A 45 -3.58 15.05 -23.00
N VAL A 46 -2.49 15.14 -22.25
CA VAL A 46 -1.15 14.81 -22.75
C VAL A 46 -0.95 13.32 -22.55
N PHE A 47 -0.41 12.64 -23.54
CA PHE A 47 -0.10 11.21 -23.50
C PHE A 47 1.35 11.01 -23.94
N THR A 48 2.09 10.15 -23.27
CA THR A 48 3.48 9.88 -23.60
C THR A 48 3.74 8.41 -23.85
N LEU A 49 4.91 8.13 -24.42
CA LEU A 49 5.42 6.78 -24.56
C LEU A 49 5.52 6.08 -23.18
N ALA A 50 5.76 6.83 -22.10
CA ALA A 50 5.84 6.29 -20.76
C ALA A 50 4.48 5.76 -20.27
N ASP A 51 3.38 6.49 -20.50
CA ASP A 51 2.02 6.09 -20.08
C ASP A 51 1.67 4.71 -20.66
N GLY A 52 1.82 4.54 -21.97
CA GLY A 52 1.51 3.27 -22.62
C GLY A 52 2.43 2.13 -22.20
N LEU A 53 3.75 2.31 -22.22
CA LEU A 53 4.70 1.24 -21.89
C LEU A 53 4.59 0.81 -20.42
N VAL A 54 4.46 1.76 -19.49
CA VAL A 54 4.30 1.46 -18.06
C VAL A 54 3.00 0.69 -17.82
N GLN A 55 1.86 1.15 -18.37
CA GLN A 55 0.59 0.45 -18.19
C GLN A 55 0.66 -0.98 -18.74
N ALA A 56 1.21 -1.18 -19.93
CA ALA A 56 1.31 -2.50 -20.53
C ALA A 56 2.20 -3.45 -19.71
N LEU A 57 3.33 -2.96 -19.18
CA LEU A 57 4.21 -3.77 -18.33
C LEU A 57 3.53 -4.12 -16.98
N LEU A 58 2.83 -3.17 -16.34
CA LEU A 58 2.07 -3.46 -15.12
C LEU A 58 0.89 -4.42 -15.38
N ARG A 59 0.27 -4.37 -16.56
CA ARG A 59 -0.73 -5.36 -16.98
C ARG A 59 -0.13 -6.76 -17.08
N ARG A 60 1.09 -6.90 -17.63
CA ARG A 60 1.80 -8.20 -17.65
C ARG A 60 2.08 -8.73 -16.25
N LEU A 61 2.43 -7.84 -15.32
CA LEU A 61 2.65 -8.20 -13.91
C LEU A 61 1.39 -8.81 -13.28
N LEU A 62 0.25 -8.14 -13.45
CA LEU A 62 -0.95 -8.40 -12.63
C LEU A 62 -1.99 -9.30 -13.30
N ALA A 63 -2.11 -9.28 -14.63
CA ALA A 63 -3.18 -9.98 -15.36
C ALA A 63 -3.27 -11.50 -15.08
N PRO A 64 -2.16 -12.23 -14.84
CA PRO A 64 -2.25 -13.65 -14.46
C PRO A 64 -2.93 -13.91 -13.11
N HIS A 65 -3.05 -12.89 -12.26
CA HIS A 65 -3.40 -13.03 -10.84
C HIS A 65 -4.73 -12.41 -10.45
N VAL A 66 -5.33 -11.61 -11.33
CA VAL A 66 -6.56 -10.83 -11.08
C VAL A 66 -7.58 -11.08 -12.20
N ALA A 67 -8.88 -10.89 -11.92
CA ALA A 67 -9.93 -11.12 -12.92
C ALA A 67 -9.99 -10.03 -14.01
N SER A 68 -9.75 -8.78 -13.64
CA SER A 68 -9.79 -7.64 -14.55
C SER A 68 -8.85 -6.54 -14.07
N ILE A 69 -8.40 -5.68 -14.99
CA ILE A 69 -7.59 -4.51 -14.72
C ILE A 69 -8.25 -3.33 -15.43
N VAL A 70 -8.38 -2.21 -14.72
CA VAL A 70 -8.81 -0.92 -15.26
C VAL A 70 -7.56 -0.04 -15.35
N GLY A 71 -7.19 0.36 -16.56
CA GLY A 71 -6.08 1.27 -16.79
C GLY A 71 -6.55 2.57 -17.43
N GLU A 72 -5.88 3.68 -17.13
CA GLU A 72 -6.15 4.97 -17.79
C GLU A 72 -6.01 4.87 -19.32
N GLU A 73 -5.07 4.07 -19.80
CA GLU A 73 -4.70 3.97 -21.22
C GLU A 73 -5.36 2.79 -21.95
N ASP A 74 -6.50 2.30 -21.46
CA ASP A 74 -7.16 1.10 -22.01
C ASP A 74 -7.70 1.27 -23.43
N GLU A 75 -7.96 2.51 -23.86
CA GLU A 75 -8.39 2.83 -25.22
C GLU A 75 -7.21 2.98 -26.20
N SER A 76 -5.97 2.99 -25.70
CA SER A 76 -4.77 3.19 -26.50
C SER A 76 -4.22 1.85 -27.04
N GLU A 77 -3.83 1.82 -28.31
CA GLU A 77 -3.14 0.66 -28.89
C GLU A 77 -1.68 0.61 -28.43
N ILE A 78 -1.31 -0.39 -27.62
CA ILE A 78 0.02 -0.51 -27.02
C ILE A 78 0.69 -1.82 -27.44
N SER A 79 1.97 -1.74 -27.83
CA SER A 79 2.77 -2.91 -28.22
C SER A 79 4.06 -2.99 -27.42
N VAL A 80 4.16 -4.01 -26.57
CA VAL A 80 5.35 -4.31 -25.73
C VAL A 80 5.93 -5.72 -25.93
N ASP A 81 5.29 -6.55 -26.76
CA ASP A 81 5.72 -7.96 -26.95
C ASP A 81 6.94 -8.08 -27.87
N ARG A 82 7.00 -7.25 -28.91
CA ARG A 82 8.10 -7.22 -29.89
C ARG A 82 8.31 -5.82 -30.46
N PRO A 83 9.54 -5.48 -30.86
CA PRO A 83 9.81 -4.21 -31.52
C PRO A 83 9.15 -4.13 -32.92
N PRO A 84 8.83 -2.93 -33.40
CA PRO A 84 8.97 -1.65 -32.69
C PRO A 84 7.92 -1.52 -31.56
N PHE A 85 8.36 -1.09 -30.39
CA PHE A 85 7.46 -0.85 -29.25
C PHE A 85 6.67 0.43 -29.46
N ARG A 86 5.40 0.43 -29.04
CA ARG A 86 4.47 1.52 -29.34
C ARG A 86 3.53 1.83 -28.20
N ALA A 87 3.17 3.10 -28.10
CA ALA A 87 2.08 3.62 -27.28
C ALA A 87 1.24 4.55 -28.17
N GLY A 88 0.09 4.07 -28.64
CA GLY A 88 -0.68 4.74 -29.69
C GLY A 88 0.16 4.97 -30.94
N GLU A 89 0.23 6.23 -31.39
CA GLU A 89 1.02 6.64 -32.55
C GLU A 89 2.52 6.79 -32.25
N LEU A 90 2.91 6.81 -30.97
CA LEU A 90 4.31 6.98 -30.55
C LEU A 90 5.07 5.67 -30.71
N ILE A 91 6.21 5.74 -31.39
CA ILE A 91 7.14 4.63 -31.57
C ILE A 91 8.34 4.84 -30.66
N ALA A 92 8.67 3.83 -29.86
CA ALA A 92 9.88 3.85 -29.05
C ALA A 92 11.13 3.90 -29.95
N PRO A 93 12.08 4.81 -29.70
CA PRO A 93 13.35 4.82 -30.42
C PRO A 93 14.13 3.51 -30.25
N ALA A 94 14.93 3.16 -31.24
CA ALA A 94 15.70 1.91 -31.26
C ALA A 94 16.63 1.78 -30.05
N GLU A 95 17.13 2.90 -29.52
CA GLU A 95 18.02 2.95 -28.36
C GLU A 95 17.33 2.48 -27.06
N LEU A 96 15.99 2.57 -27.00
CA LEU A 96 15.20 2.09 -25.85
C LEU A 96 14.87 0.59 -25.95
N GLU A 97 15.02 -0.06 -27.10
CA GLU A 97 14.53 -1.44 -27.29
C GLU A 97 15.13 -2.42 -26.29
N ALA A 98 16.46 -2.36 -26.09
CA ALA A 98 17.15 -3.23 -25.13
C ALA A 98 16.70 -2.97 -23.68
N LEU A 99 16.38 -1.72 -23.34
CA LEU A 99 15.88 -1.36 -22.02
C LEU A 99 14.45 -1.88 -21.82
N VAL A 100 13.54 -1.69 -22.80
CA VAL A 100 12.17 -2.20 -22.75
C VAL A 100 12.15 -3.72 -22.59
N LEU A 101 12.96 -4.44 -23.37
CA LEU A 101 13.07 -5.91 -23.27
C LEU A 101 13.56 -6.35 -21.88
N ARG A 102 14.61 -5.72 -21.36
CA ARG A 102 15.13 -6.00 -20.02
C ARG A 102 14.08 -5.75 -18.93
N THR A 103 13.43 -4.58 -18.96
CA THR A 103 12.40 -4.22 -17.97
C THR A 103 11.23 -5.21 -18.04
N ARG A 104 10.78 -5.57 -19.25
CA ARG A 104 9.76 -6.60 -19.45
C ARG A 104 10.14 -7.92 -18.81
N ASP A 105 11.33 -8.44 -19.11
CA ASP A 105 11.75 -9.74 -18.60
C ASP A 105 11.85 -9.74 -17.05
N ARG A 106 12.25 -8.61 -16.44
CA ARG A 106 12.26 -8.45 -14.98
C ARG A 106 10.85 -8.37 -14.39
N VAL A 107 9.94 -7.65 -15.03
CA VAL A 107 8.53 -7.57 -14.60
C VAL A 107 7.83 -8.93 -14.72
N ASP A 108 8.08 -9.67 -15.80
CA ASP A 108 7.56 -11.03 -15.98
C ASP A 108 8.10 -11.97 -14.89
N ALA A 109 9.38 -11.83 -14.50
CA ALA A 109 9.95 -12.59 -13.39
C ALA A 109 9.31 -12.26 -12.03
N LEU A 110 9.00 -10.98 -11.78
CA LEU A 110 8.26 -10.53 -10.59
C LEU A 110 6.84 -11.08 -10.55
N SER A 111 6.17 -11.19 -11.70
CA SER A 111 4.82 -11.80 -11.78
C SER A 111 4.82 -13.24 -11.26
N GLY A 112 5.91 -13.99 -11.49
CA GLY A 112 6.06 -15.34 -10.98
C GLY A 112 6.14 -15.47 -9.45
N GLN A 113 6.29 -14.36 -8.72
CA GLN A 113 6.33 -14.34 -7.25
C GLN A 113 4.94 -14.27 -6.60
N LEU A 114 3.93 -13.88 -7.36
CA LEU A 114 2.56 -13.77 -6.87
C LEU A 114 1.85 -15.13 -6.95
N ALA A 115 1.17 -15.53 -5.86
CA ALA A 115 0.42 -16.77 -5.86
C ALA A 115 -0.79 -16.69 -6.81
N GLY A 116 -0.88 -17.66 -7.73
CA GLY A 116 -2.01 -17.79 -8.64
C GLY A 116 -3.34 -17.88 -7.90
N GLY A 117 -4.31 -17.05 -8.30
CA GLY A 117 -5.66 -17.02 -7.74
C GLY A 117 -5.81 -16.33 -6.37
N ALA A 118 -4.72 -15.94 -5.71
CA ALA A 118 -4.79 -15.27 -4.40
C ALA A 118 -5.41 -13.86 -4.47
N PHE A 119 -5.37 -13.24 -5.65
CA PHE A 119 -5.85 -11.88 -5.88
C PHE A 119 -6.99 -11.83 -6.92
N ALA A 120 -7.62 -12.97 -7.22
CA ALA A 120 -8.61 -13.09 -8.29
C ALA A 120 -9.82 -12.17 -8.10
N ASP A 121 -10.21 -11.91 -6.83
CA ASP A 121 -11.33 -11.04 -6.47
C ASP A 121 -10.97 -9.55 -6.46
N LEU A 122 -9.70 -9.19 -6.64
CA LEU A 122 -9.27 -7.80 -6.69
C LEU A 122 -9.30 -7.27 -8.12
N THR A 123 -9.68 -6.00 -8.26
CA THR A 123 -9.57 -5.24 -9.50
C THR A 123 -8.48 -4.19 -9.33
N PRO A 124 -7.33 -4.29 -10.03
CA PRO A 124 -6.36 -3.22 -10.07
C PRO A 124 -6.85 -2.05 -10.90
N PHE A 125 -6.60 -0.84 -10.39
CA PHE A 125 -6.75 0.44 -11.08
C PHE A 125 -5.35 1.01 -11.26
N ILE A 126 -4.96 1.23 -12.51
CA ILE A 126 -3.62 1.68 -12.89
C ILE A 126 -3.73 3.05 -13.54
N ASP A 127 -3.01 4.00 -12.96
CA ASP A 127 -2.61 5.23 -13.63
C ASP A 127 -1.08 5.17 -13.81
N PRO A 128 -0.61 5.01 -15.06
CA PRO A 128 0.79 4.71 -15.35
C PRO A 128 1.71 5.91 -15.13
N ILE A 129 1.23 7.14 -15.36
CA ILE A 129 1.97 8.39 -15.16
C ILE A 129 0.96 9.47 -14.72
N ASP A 130 0.60 9.47 -13.45
CA ASP A 130 -0.21 10.52 -12.85
C ASP A 130 0.62 11.81 -12.88
N GLY A 131 0.09 12.85 -13.51
CA GLY A 131 0.84 14.06 -13.86
C GLY A 131 1.51 14.01 -15.24
N THR A 132 0.90 13.41 -16.26
CA THR A 132 1.43 13.37 -17.64
C THR A 132 1.78 14.75 -18.21
N ARG A 133 1.07 15.81 -17.80
CA ARG A 133 1.40 17.19 -18.19
C ARG A 133 2.70 17.66 -17.55
N GLU A 134 2.90 17.39 -16.26
CA GLU A 134 4.13 17.67 -15.53
C GLU A 134 5.31 16.90 -16.14
N PHE A 135 5.06 15.66 -16.57
CA PHE A 135 6.03 14.84 -17.29
C PHE A 135 6.48 15.53 -18.60
N ALA A 136 5.53 15.95 -19.44
CA ALA A 136 5.84 16.63 -20.69
C ALA A 136 6.43 18.05 -20.50
N SER A 137 6.13 18.71 -19.38
CA SER A 137 6.55 20.10 -19.09
C SER A 137 7.80 20.20 -18.20
N ARG A 138 8.57 19.12 -18.10
CA ARG A 138 9.85 19.05 -17.36
C ARG A 138 9.71 19.26 -15.85
N LYS A 139 8.62 18.74 -15.27
CA LYS A 139 8.35 18.67 -13.83
C LYS A 139 8.16 17.22 -13.39
N GLY A 140 9.00 16.34 -13.90
CA GLY A 140 8.82 14.88 -13.80
C GLY A 140 8.90 14.37 -12.36
N GLU A 141 9.55 15.12 -11.47
CA GLU A 141 9.58 14.84 -10.02
C GLU A 141 8.19 14.89 -9.36
N GLN A 142 7.20 15.49 -10.03
CA GLN A 142 5.81 15.57 -9.57
C GLN A 142 4.97 14.38 -10.04
N CYS A 143 5.48 13.57 -10.98
CA CYS A 143 4.76 12.46 -11.55
C CYS A 143 4.81 11.21 -10.67
N THR A 144 3.75 10.41 -10.72
CA THR A 144 3.63 9.16 -9.97
C THR A 144 3.12 8.00 -10.82
N ILE A 145 3.53 6.78 -10.48
CA ILE A 145 2.87 5.55 -10.91
C ILE A 145 1.90 5.19 -9.78
N CYS A 146 0.62 5.05 -10.08
CA CYS A 146 -0.43 4.75 -9.12
C CYS A 146 -1.06 3.39 -9.43
N ILE A 147 -1.02 2.48 -8.45
CA ILE A 147 -1.66 1.16 -8.56
C ILE A 147 -2.53 0.97 -7.33
N GLY A 148 -3.85 1.06 -7.51
CA GLY A 148 -4.84 0.78 -6.48
C GLY A 148 -5.45 -0.59 -6.71
N PHE A 149 -5.81 -1.30 -5.63
CA PHE A 149 -6.54 -2.57 -5.69
C PHE A 149 -7.89 -2.36 -5.02
N ALA A 150 -8.97 -2.59 -5.76
CA ALA A 150 -10.32 -2.54 -5.24
C ALA A 150 -10.87 -3.95 -5.02
N THR A 151 -11.69 -4.11 -3.99
CA THR A 151 -12.52 -5.30 -3.77
C THR A 151 -13.66 -5.37 -4.79
N PRO A 152 -14.39 -6.51 -4.91
CA PRO A 152 -15.53 -6.62 -5.85
C PRO A 152 -16.66 -5.61 -5.60
N THR A 153 -16.75 -5.05 -4.39
CA THR A 153 -17.72 -4.02 -4.03
C THR A 153 -17.27 -2.60 -4.41
N GLY A 154 -16.06 -2.46 -4.98
CA GLY A 154 -15.46 -1.19 -5.36
C GLY A 154 -14.70 -0.46 -4.25
N ALA A 155 -14.59 -1.04 -3.04
CA ALA A 155 -13.84 -0.43 -1.94
C ALA A 155 -12.32 -0.63 -2.12
N ALA A 156 -11.54 0.41 -1.85
CA ALA A 156 -10.08 0.36 -1.88
C ALA A 156 -9.55 -0.60 -0.81
N HIS A 157 -8.74 -1.58 -1.23
CA HIS A 157 -8.17 -2.65 -0.40
C HIS A 157 -6.70 -2.41 -0.07
N ALA A 158 -5.94 -2.05 -1.11
CA ALA A 158 -4.51 -1.79 -1.03
C ALA A 158 -4.10 -0.82 -2.14
N GLY A 159 -2.95 -0.17 -2.02
CA GLY A 159 -2.40 0.63 -3.10
C GLY A 159 -0.95 1.05 -2.90
N ILE A 160 -0.36 1.45 -4.01
CA ILE A 160 0.97 2.06 -4.10
C ILE A 160 0.89 3.34 -4.93
N VAL A 161 1.59 4.36 -4.44
CA VAL A 161 1.89 5.60 -5.17
C VAL A 161 3.40 5.74 -5.20
N TYR A 162 4.01 5.71 -6.38
CA TYR A 162 5.46 5.64 -6.56
C TYR A 162 5.97 6.79 -7.41
N ARG A 163 6.99 7.54 -6.99
CA ARG A 163 7.65 8.56 -7.82
C ARG A 163 8.86 7.98 -8.55
N PRO A 164 8.79 7.75 -9.87
CA PRO A 164 9.88 7.12 -10.63
C PRO A 164 11.06 8.06 -10.92
N LEU A 165 10.86 9.38 -10.80
CA LEU A 165 11.85 10.41 -11.17
C LEU A 165 12.46 11.15 -9.98
N THR A 166 12.33 10.62 -8.75
CA THR A 166 13.02 11.15 -7.57
C THR A 166 14.27 10.33 -7.24
N SER A 167 15.26 10.97 -6.62
CA SER A 167 16.50 10.32 -6.17
C SER A 167 16.78 10.65 -4.70
N PRO A 168 16.69 9.67 -3.77
CA PRO A 168 16.21 8.30 -4.02
C PRO A 168 14.73 8.27 -4.43
N PRO A 169 14.24 7.17 -5.03
CA PRO A 169 12.81 7.01 -5.29
C PRO A 169 12.00 7.15 -4.01
N THR A 170 10.86 7.82 -4.11
CA THR A 170 9.94 8.01 -2.99
C THR A 170 8.60 7.37 -3.32
N PHE A 171 8.08 6.56 -2.41
CA PHE A 171 6.81 5.89 -2.60
C PHE A 171 6.05 5.76 -1.29
N ALA A 172 4.74 5.56 -1.40
CA ALA A 172 3.86 5.22 -0.29
C ALA A 172 3.12 3.92 -0.63
N LEU A 173 2.97 3.05 0.38
CA LEU A 173 2.21 1.81 0.30
C LEU A 173 1.14 1.86 1.39
N GLY A 174 -0.05 1.35 1.10
CA GLY A 174 -1.09 1.23 2.10
C GLY A 174 -1.93 -0.01 1.87
N CYS A 175 -2.23 -0.74 2.94
CA CYS A 175 -3.27 -1.76 2.96
C CYS A 175 -4.06 -1.59 4.25
N ALA A 176 -5.37 -1.48 4.16
CA ALA A 176 -6.24 -1.24 5.31
C ALA A 176 -6.28 -2.42 6.32
N ALA A 177 -5.56 -3.52 6.08
CA ALA A 177 -5.83 -4.79 6.74
C ALA A 177 -4.79 -5.38 7.72
N GLU A 178 -3.48 -5.03 7.75
CA GLU A 178 -2.50 -5.86 8.52
C GLU A 178 -1.29 -5.10 9.14
N GLY A 179 -1.11 -5.14 10.48
CA GLY A 179 0.24 -5.03 11.08
C GLY A 179 0.40 -4.42 12.49
N PHE A 180 -0.51 -3.57 12.97
CA PHE A 180 -0.26 -2.79 14.19
C PHE A 180 -0.14 -3.64 15.48
N VAL A 181 -1.10 -4.55 15.71
CA VAL A 181 -1.14 -5.39 16.93
C VAL A 181 0.06 -6.34 17.02
N MET A 182 0.52 -6.88 15.89
CA MET A 182 1.68 -7.78 15.85
C MET A 182 2.98 -7.04 16.17
N SER A 183 3.20 -5.86 15.55
CA SER A 183 4.37 -5.03 15.80
C SER A 183 4.45 -4.52 17.24
N LEU A 184 3.30 -4.19 17.84
CA LEU A 184 3.24 -3.79 19.25
C LEU A 184 3.50 -4.97 20.19
N GLY A 185 2.94 -6.15 19.92
CA GLY A 185 3.17 -7.36 20.72
C GLY A 185 4.64 -7.79 20.77
N GLU A 186 5.30 -7.84 19.61
CA GLU A 186 6.74 -8.19 19.52
C GLU A 186 7.62 -7.24 20.34
N ARG A 187 7.28 -5.95 20.33
CA ARG A 187 8.08 -4.95 21.02
C ARG A 187 7.84 -4.86 22.53
N LEU A 188 6.66 -5.24 22.98
CA LEU A 188 6.36 -5.40 24.41
C LEU A 188 6.88 -6.74 24.96
N GLY A 189 7.59 -7.54 24.13
CA GLY A 189 8.13 -8.84 24.53
C GLY A 189 7.04 -9.89 24.80
N GLY A 190 5.81 -9.65 24.32
CA GLY A 190 4.64 -10.48 24.61
C GLY A 190 4.19 -11.34 23.43
N GLY A 191 3.64 -12.52 23.73
CA GLY A 191 2.97 -13.37 22.74
C GLY A 191 1.53 -12.93 22.50
N LEU A 192 1.00 -13.20 21.30
CA LEU A 192 -0.41 -12.90 20.98
C LEU A 192 -1.35 -13.97 21.57
N VAL A 193 -2.23 -13.55 22.49
CA VAL A 193 -3.36 -14.37 22.95
C VAL A 193 -4.56 -14.12 22.01
N ARG A 194 -4.94 -15.12 21.22
CA ARG A 194 -6.10 -15.03 20.32
C ARG A 194 -7.39 -15.29 21.09
N ALA A 195 -8.23 -14.26 21.25
CA ALA A 195 -9.52 -14.38 21.94
C ALA A 195 -10.66 -13.57 21.27
N GLY A 196 -11.81 -14.22 21.08
CA GLY A 196 -13.05 -13.60 20.60
C GLY A 196 -13.80 -12.86 21.72
N GLY A 197 -14.65 -11.90 21.35
CA GLY A 197 -15.52 -11.14 22.27
C GLY A 197 -14.79 -10.04 23.06
N ALA A 198 -15.35 -8.82 23.11
CA ALA A 198 -14.76 -7.69 23.84
C ALA A 198 -14.82 -7.89 25.37
N GLY A 199 -15.97 -8.37 25.88
CA GLY A 199 -16.12 -8.72 27.30
C GLY A 199 -15.18 -9.85 27.75
N ASN A 200 -15.10 -10.93 26.97
CA ASN A 200 -14.19 -12.05 27.24
C ASN A 200 -12.72 -11.60 27.27
N LYS A 201 -12.29 -10.74 26.34
CA LYS A 201 -10.94 -10.16 26.37
C LYS A 201 -10.65 -9.32 27.61
N ALA A 202 -11.64 -8.61 28.16
CA ALA A 202 -11.47 -7.87 29.41
C ALA A 202 -11.43 -8.80 30.63
N LEU A 203 -12.18 -9.92 30.62
CA LEU A 203 -12.09 -10.94 31.66
C LEU A 203 -10.71 -11.59 31.69
N LEU A 204 -10.11 -11.90 30.53
CA LEU A 204 -8.74 -12.42 30.46
C LEU A 204 -7.72 -11.48 31.12
N LEU A 205 -7.93 -10.16 31.10
CA LEU A 205 -7.08 -9.20 31.83
C LEU A 205 -7.25 -9.31 33.35
N LEU A 206 -8.50 -9.45 33.82
CA LEU A 206 -8.82 -9.56 35.24
C LEU A 206 -8.43 -10.92 35.83
N GLU A 207 -8.46 -11.96 35.02
CA GLU A 207 -8.06 -13.33 35.37
C GLU A 207 -6.53 -13.50 35.36
N GLY A 208 -5.78 -12.52 34.84
CA GLY A 208 -4.32 -12.56 34.74
C GLY A 208 -3.78 -13.39 33.58
N GLU A 209 -4.64 -13.79 32.65
CA GLU A 209 -4.31 -14.58 31.46
C GLU A 209 -3.77 -13.71 30.29
N ALA A 210 -3.94 -12.39 30.38
CA ALA A 210 -3.37 -11.44 29.44
C ALA A 210 -2.91 -10.14 30.12
N SER A 211 -1.81 -9.57 29.64
CA SER A 211 -1.23 -8.33 30.20
C SER A 211 -1.72 -7.05 29.52
N CYS A 212 -2.33 -7.14 28.34
CA CYS A 212 -2.95 -6.00 27.66
C CYS A 212 -4.00 -6.44 26.64
N TYR A 213 -4.98 -5.57 26.40
CA TYR A 213 -5.97 -5.74 25.34
C TYR A 213 -5.84 -4.56 24.36
N ILE A 214 -5.46 -4.88 23.13
CA ILE A 214 -5.34 -3.92 22.04
C ILE A 214 -6.40 -4.26 20.98
N GLN A 215 -7.14 -3.23 20.57
CA GLN A 215 -8.10 -3.32 19.47
C GLN A 215 -7.75 -2.19 18.49
N ASP A 216 -7.19 -2.58 17.34
CA ASP A 216 -6.73 -1.69 16.27
C ASP A 216 -7.79 -1.50 15.16
N ARG A 217 -8.96 -2.10 15.33
CA ARG A 217 -10.16 -1.92 14.48
C ARG A 217 -11.29 -1.29 15.28
N GLY A 218 -12.29 -0.71 14.63
CA GLY A 218 -13.44 -0.12 15.33
C GLY A 218 -14.14 -1.09 16.30
N VAL A 219 -14.59 -0.58 17.45
CA VAL A 219 -15.38 -1.31 18.45
C VAL A 219 -16.61 -0.48 18.84
N SER A 220 -17.79 -1.09 18.87
CA SER A 220 -19.03 -0.39 19.21
C SER A 220 -19.16 -0.21 20.72
N ARG A 221 -19.89 0.83 21.16
CA ARG A 221 -20.07 1.11 22.59
C ARG A 221 -20.75 -0.01 23.37
N TRP A 222 -21.69 -0.71 22.76
CA TRP A 222 -22.36 -1.84 23.40
C TRP A 222 -21.40 -3.03 23.64
N ASP A 223 -20.29 -3.13 22.88
CA ASP A 223 -19.29 -4.19 23.05
C ASP A 223 -18.28 -3.87 24.18
N SER A 224 -18.00 -2.58 24.43
CA SER A 224 -16.93 -2.15 25.35
C SER A 224 -17.40 -1.50 26.65
N CYS A 225 -18.61 -0.94 26.71
CA CYS A 225 -19.08 -0.16 27.86
C CYS A 225 -19.07 -0.97 29.18
N ALA A 226 -19.63 -2.17 29.17
CA ALA A 226 -19.64 -3.05 30.34
C ALA A 226 -18.22 -3.50 30.73
N ALA A 227 -17.41 -3.89 29.73
CA ALA A 227 -16.03 -4.33 29.92
C ALA A 227 -15.15 -3.21 30.52
N GLN A 228 -15.30 -1.98 30.04
CA GLN A 228 -14.61 -0.81 30.56
C GLN A 228 -14.99 -0.53 32.01
N ALA A 229 -16.30 -0.44 32.31
CA ALA A 229 -16.77 -0.15 33.67
C ALA A 229 -16.26 -1.18 34.68
N VAL A 230 -16.29 -2.47 34.32
CA VAL A 230 -15.80 -3.55 35.18
C VAL A 230 -14.28 -3.48 35.34
N LEU A 231 -13.50 -3.28 34.27
CA LEU A 231 -12.04 -3.22 34.36
C LEU A 231 -11.56 -2.00 35.16
N GLU A 232 -12.17 -0.82 34.94
CA GLU A 232 -11.83 0.41 35.66
C GLU A 232 -12.20 0.33 37.15
N ALA A 233 -13.31 -0.32 37.50
CA ALA A 233 -13.68 -0.55 38.90
C ALA A 233 -12.66 -1.40 39.67
N HIS A 234 -11.89 -2.23 38.96
CA HIS A 234 -10.81 -3.05 39.53
C HIS A 234 -9.42 -2.38 39.37
N GLY A 235 -9.38 -1.09 39.01
CA GLY A 235 -8.14 -0.30 38.93
C GLY A 235 -7.38 -0.39 37.61
N GLY A 236 -7.96 -1.03 36.58
CA GLY A 236 -7.43 -1.00 35.22
C GLY A 236 -7.88 0.25 34.44
N CYS A 237 -7.57 0.31 33.14
CA CYS A 237 -7.99 1.44 32.30
C CYS A 237 -8.33 1.05 30.86
N PHE A 238 -9.24 1.80 30.23
CA PHE A 238 -9.41 1.86 28.78
C PHE A 238 -8.96 3.23 28.26
N ALA A 239 -8.06 3.26 27.29
CA ALA A 239 -7.50 4.51 26.76
C ALA A 239 -7.43 4.52 25.23
N LYS A 240 -7.43 5.73 24.64
CA LYS A 240 -7.17 5.87 23.20
C LYS A 240 -5.72 5.49 22.88
N LEU A 241 -5.54 4.68 21.84
CA LEU A 241 -4.28 4.16 21.33
C LEU A 241 -3.35 5.25 20.76
N ALA A 242 -3.89 6.37 20.27
CA ALA A 242 -3.09 7.46 19.68
C ALA A 242 -2.42 8.40 20.71
N ALA A 243 -2.88 8.45 21.96
CA ALA A 243 -2.44 9.50 22.89
C ALA A 243 -2.48 9.16 24.38
N LEU A 244 -2.89 7.94 24.79
CA LEU A 244 -3.13 7.58 26.20
C LEU A 244 -3.91 8.67 26.97
N LYS A 245 -4.89 9.27 26.29
CA LYS A 245 -5.94 10.12 26.88
C LYS A 245 -7.17 9.25 27.17
N PRO A 246 -8.06 9.69 28.09
CA PRO A 246 -9.34 9.02 28.31
C PRO A 246 -10.06 8.73 26.99
N TYR A 247 -10.59 7.52 26.87
CA TYR A 247 -11.15 7.00 25.63
C TYR A 247 -12.35 7.83 25.12
N SER A 248 -12.41 8.06 23.81
CA SER A 248 -13.51 8.69 23.07
C SER A 248 -13.46 8.27 21.59
N ASN A 249 -14.62 8.17 20.95
CA ASN A 249 -14.96 7.24 19.85
C ASN A 249 -14.29 7.45 18.46
N THR A 250 -13.03 7.89 18.35
CA THR A 250 -12.43 8.22 17.04
C THR A 250 -10.99 7.76 16.85
N CYS A 251 -10.44 6.91 17.73
CA CYS A 251 -9.10 6.32 17.59
C CYS A 251 -9.07 4.92 18.21
N GLY A 252 -8.03 4.12 17.95
CA GLY A 252 -7.86 2.76 18.50
C GLY A 252 -7.79 2.70 20.03
N LEU A 253 -7.67 1.50 20.62
CA LEU A 253 -7.71 1.25 22.07
C LEU A 253 -6.43 0.61 22.65
N PHE A 254 -6.01 1.04 23.85
CA PHE A 254 -4.95 0.43 24.68
C PHE A 254 -5.41 0.33 26.14
N ALA A 255 -5.12 -0.78 26.83
CA ALA A 255 -5.52 -1.05 28.22
C ALA A 255 -4.43 -1.82 28.99
N LEU A 256 -4.26 -1.52 30.28
CA LEU A 256 -3.31 -2.20 31.20
C LEU A 256 -4.02 -2.69 32.48
N PRO A 257 -3.62 -3.84 33.05
CA PRO A 257 -4.07 -4.32 34.35
C PRO A 257 -3.34 -3.61 35.51
N PRO A 258 -3.87 -3.67 36.75
CA PRO A 258 -3.24 -3.01 37.91
C PRO A 258 -1.79 -3.42 38.17
N SER A 259 -1.45 -4.69 37.89
CA SER A 259 -0.10 -5.25 38.09
C SER A 259 0.97 -4.62 37.20
N GLU A 260 0.60 -4.08 36.04
CA GLU A 260 1.52 -3.49 35.06
C GLU A 260 1.62 -1.97 35.16
N MET A 261 0.87 -1.35 36.07
CA MET A 261 0.81 0.10 36.21
C MET A 261 2.16 0.72 36.59
N ALA A 262 3.04 -0.04 37.25
CA ALA A 262 4.40 0.40 37.57
C ALA A 262 5.29 0.61 36.32
N ASN A 263 4.96 -0.04 35.20
CA ASN A 263 5.72 0.01 33.95
C ASN A 263 5.11 0.98 32.92
N LEU A 264 4.12 1.79 33.32
CA LEU A 264 3.33 2.63 32.43
C LEU A 264 4.17 3.55 31.51
N GLU A 265 5.29 4.08 32.02
CA GLU A 265 6.13 4.98 31.23
C GLU A 265 6.96 4.24 30.17
N GLU A 266 7.33 2.98 30.42
CA GLU A 266 7.96 2.11 29.44
C GLU A 266 6.98 1.76 28.31
N TYR A 267 5.73 1.42 28.65
CA TYR A 267 4.67 1.20 27.66
C TYR A 267 4.38 2.45 26.82
N ARG A 268 4.40 3.64 27.43
CA ARG A 268 4.24 4.93 26.71
C ARG A 268 5.36 5.17 25.72
N GLN A 269 6.59 4.97 26.17
CA GLN A 269 7.78 5.17 25.36
C GLN A 269 7.80 4.19 24.19
N ALA A 270 7.46 2.92 24.46
CA ALA A 270 7.21 1.95 23.42
C ALA A 270 6.14 2.48 22.45
N VAL A 271 4.89 2.71 22.85
CA VAL A 271 3.82 3.14 21.92
C VAL A 271 4.24 4.32 21.03
N ARG A 272 4.92 5.34 21.57
CA ARG A 272 5.48 6.46 20.79
C ARG A 272 6.47 6.01 19.73
N GLU A 273 7.42 5.16 20.08
CA GLU A 273 8.41 4.62 19.16
C GLU A 273 7.81 3.66 18.10
N ALA A 274 6.64 3.04 18.33
CA ALA A 274 5.97 2.24 17.28
C ALA A 274 5.19 3.17 16.39
N ALA A 275 4.43 4.11 16.95
CA ALA A 275 3.69 5.09 16.16
C ALA A 275 4.63 5.93 15.28
N ALA A 276 5.86 6.20 15.74
CA ALA A 276 6.89 6.86 14.93
C ALA A 276 7.42 5.98 13.78
N ARG A 277 7.37 4.64 13.91
CA ARG A 277 7.85 3.68 12.89
C ARG A 277 6.74 3.19 11.96
N HIS A 278 5.55 2.99 12.50
CA HIS A 278 4.33 2.52 11.86
C HIS A 278 3.18 3.33 12.48
N PRO A 279 2.85 4.51 11.92
CA PRO A 279 1.76 5.30 12.44
C PRO A 279 0.47 4.48 12.39
N PRO A 280 -0.29 4.42 13.49
CA PRO A 280 -1.55 3.69 13.50
C PRO A 280 -2.50 4.30 12.47
N ALA A 281 -3.11 3.44 11.65
CA ALA A 281 -4.12 3.84 10.68
C ALA A 281 -5.40 4.16 11.44
N TYR A 282 -5.64 5.45 11.68
CA TYR A 282 -6.96 5.95 12.04
C TYR A 282 -7.47 6.74 10.83
N ASP A 283 -8.76 6.62 10.53
CA ASP A 283 -9.44 7.65 9.73
C ASP A 283 -9.37 9.01 10.44
#